data_AF-A0A3D5STX6-F1
#
_entry.id   AF-A0A3D5STX6-F1
#
_cell.length_a   1.000
_cell.length_b   1.000
_cell.length_c   1.000
_cell.angle_alpha   90.00
_cell.angle_beta   90.00
_cell.angle_gamma   90.00
#
_symmetry.space_group_name_H-M   'P 1'
#
loop_
_entity.id
_entity.type
_entity.pdbx_description
1 polymer ?
#
loop_
_entity_poly.entity_id
_entity_poly.type
_entity_poly.pdbx_seq_one_letter_code
_entity_poly.pdbx_strand_id
1 'polypeptide(L)'
;MKSVADAVDISFFIPPMNDGKSHHVISKGQWPKFYRPEDLRDIGSGKTLWVDTFEKIFVGLFLALDAPVPYAFRTPDGKIRSLDAGCMKMLVNRNPPELQFNLGSEGFISTVVPSDALLNRYVLLHSKLRARIVDAEPSDD
;
A
#
# COMPACT_ATOMS: atom_id res chain seq x y z
N MET A 1 -15.91 7.27 -13.50
CA MET A 1 -14.63 7.91 -13.12
C MET A 1 -14.38 7.69 -11.65
N LYS A 2 -13.38 6.88 -11.28
CA LYS A 2 -12.94 6.75 -9.88
C LYS A 2 -12.42 8.08 -9.37
N SER A 3 -12.78 8.42 -8.14
CA SER A 3 -12.40 9.69 -7.51
C SER A 3 -12.00 9.51 -6.06
N VAL A 4 -11.54 10.61 -5.47
CA VAL A 4 -11.23 10.72 -4.04
C VAL A 4 -12.43 10.38 -3.15
N ALA A 5 -13.66 10.53 -3.66
CA ALA A 5 -14.87 10.13 -2.95
C ALA A 5 -14.97 8.60 -2.73
N ASP A 6 -14.23 7.81 -3.51
CA ASP A 6 -14.19 6.34 -3.38
C ASP A 6 -13.12 5.86 -2.38
N ALA A 7 -12.45 6.78 -1.69
CA ALA A 7 -11.51 6.44 -0.64
C ALA A 7 -12.23 5.77 0.53
N VAL A 8 -11.72 4.60 0.94
CA VAL A 8 -12.28 3.82 2.05
C VAL A 8 -11.72 4.33 3.37
N ASP A 9 -12.56 4.52 4.38
CA ASP A 9 -12.10 4.88 5.72
C ASP A 9 -11.36 3.71 6.37
N ILE A 10 -10.19 3.98 6.95
CA ILE A 10 -9.45 3.02 7.79
C ILE A 10 -9.32 3.57 9.21
N SER A 11 -9.26 2.68 10.20
CA SER A 11 -9.21 3.05 11.63
C SER A 11 -7.79 3.28 12.16
N PHE A 12 -6.77 3.29 11.29
CA PHE A 12 -5.36 3.34 11.67
C PHE A 12 -4.63 4.47 10.97
N PHE A 13 -3.58 4.97 11.62
CA PHE A 13 -2.63 5.89 10.97
C PHE A 13 -1.60 5.12 10.15
N ILE A 14 -0.89 5.84 9.29
CA ILE A 14 0.22 5.26 8.52
C ILE A 14 1.50 5.49 9.33
N PRO A 15 2.22 4.41 9.72
CA PRO A 15 3.41 4.57 10.54
C PRO A 15 4.49 5.32 9.77
N PRO A 16 5.28 6.18 10.43
CA PRO A 16 6.32 6.95 9.77
C PRO A 16 7.42 6.05 9.19
N MET A 17 8.15 6.61 8.22
CA MET A 17 9.39 6.04 7.71
C MET A 17 10.58 6.57 8.54
N ASN A 18 11.36 5.67 9.12
CA ASN A 18 12.55 6.02 9.91
C ASN A 18 13.79 6.30 9.03
N ASP A 19 13.62 6.91 7.86
CA ASP A 19 14.73 7.14 6.91
C ASP A 19 15.21 8.59 6.86
N GLY A 20 14.62 9.49 7.67
CA GLY A 20 14.99 10.90 7.77
C GLY A 20 14.72 11.71 6.51
N LYS A 21 13.92 11.19 5.56
CA LYS A 21 13.57 11.85 4.30
C LYS A 21 12.08 12.21 4.27
N SER A 22 11.75 13.27 3.54
CA SER A 22 10.36 13.76 3.38
C SER A 22 9.45 12.83 2.55
N HIS A 23 9.99 11.76 1.96
CA HIS A 23 9.25 10.85 1.10
C HIS A 23 8.69 9.68 1.91
N HIS A 24 7.50 9.19 1.55
CA HIS A 24 6.88 8.01 2.17
C HIS A 24 6.46 6.99 1.11
N VAL A 25 6.55 5.69 1.42
CA VAL A 25 6.13 4.56 0.55
C VAL A 25 4.61 4.44 0.36
N ILE A 26 3.86 5.31 1.03
CA ILE A 26 2.42 5.52 0.88
C ILE A 26 2.30 6.98 0.46
N SER A 27 1.60 7.22 -0.64
CA SER A 27 1.42 8.55 -1.20
C SER A 27 0.68 9.44 -0.20
N LYS A 28 1.25 10.63 0.03
CA LYS A 28 0.69 11.66 0.93
C LYS A 28 -0.27 12.64 0.22
N GLY A 29 -0.44 12.53 -1.10
CA GLY A 29 -1.27 13.46 -1.87
C GLY A 29 -2.76 13.29 -1.60
N GLN A 30 -3.49 14.39 -1.37
CA GLN A 30 -4.95 14.39 -1.16
C GLN A 30 -5.77 14.02 -2.41
N TRP A 31 -5.12 14.05 -3.59
CA TRP A 31 -5.73 13.77 -4.89
C TRP A 31 -5.00 12.61 -5.58
N PRO A 32 -5.17 11.36 -5.11
CA PRO A 32 -4.50 10.22 -5.71
C PRO A 32 -4.89 10.04 -7.18
N LYS A 33 -3.89 9.85 -8.04
CA LYS A 33 -4.10 9.34 -9.39
C LYS A 33 -4.47 7.87 -9.31
N PHE A 34 -5.53 7.45 -9.97
CA PHE A 34 -5.91 6.03 -10.04
C PHE A 34 -5.27 5.37 -11.26
N TYR A 35 -4.88 4.11 -11.10
CA TYR A 35 -4.18 3.33 -12.11
C TYR A 35 -4.96 2.07 -12.44
N ARG A 36 -4.86 1.61 -13.69
CA ARG A 36 -5.23 0.27 -14.13
C ARG A 36 -4.00 -0.64 -14.12
N PRO A 37 -4.16 -1.97 -14.10
CA PRO A 37 -3.01 -2.88 -14.12
C PRO A 37 -2.06 -2.65 -15.30
N GLU A 38 -2.59 -2.32 -16.49
CA GLU A 38 -1.80 -2.03 -17.68
C GLU A 38 -0.90 -0.79 -17.54
N ASP A 39 -1.29 0.18 -16.71
CA ASP A 39 -0.49 1.38 -16.44
C ASP A 39 0.77 1.06 -15.61
N LEU A 40 0.85 -0.14 -15.03
CA LEU A 40 1.93 -0.57 -14.16
C LEU A 40 2.88 -1.60 -14.83
N ARG A 41 2.77 -1.89 -16.13
CA ARG A 41 3.44 -3.04 -16.80
C ARG A 41 4.89 -2.84 -17.26
N ASP A 42 5.55 -1.76 -16.87
CA ASP A 42 6.92 -1.48 -17.34
C ASP A 42 8.00 -2.10 -16.42
N ILE A 43 9.08 -2.60 -17.01
CA ILE A 43 10.15 -3.38 -16.33
C ILE A 43 11.14 -2.41 -15.69
N GLY A 44 10.68 -1.67 -14.69
CA GLY A 44 11.58 -0.88 -13.85
C GLY A 44 12.39 -1.79 -12.94
N SER A 45 13.72 -1.68 -12.95
CA SER A 45 14.60 -2.27 -11.93
C SER A 45 15.06 -1.17 -10.97
N GLY A 46 14.63 -1.17 -9.70
CA GLY A 46 15.10 -0.14 -8.76
C GLY A 46 14.65 -0.23 -7.30
N LYS A 47 15.65 -0.10 -6.41
CA LYS A 47 15.66 0.17 -4.95
C LYS A 47 15.03 -0.87 -4.01
N THR A 48 15.88 -1.77 -3.51
CA THR A 48 15.56 -2.85 -2.56
C THR A 48 15.02 -2.37 -1.20
N LEU A 49 15.59 -1.32 -0.60
CA LEU A 49 15.17 -0.88 0.75
C LEU A 49 13.80 -0.19 0.76
N TRP A 50 13.50 0.59 -0.28
CA TRP A 50 12.22 1.30 -0.40
C TRP A 50 11.07 0.32 -0.63
N VAL A 51 11.29 -0.64 -1.53
CA VAL A 51 10.31 -1.70 -1.81
C VAL A 51 10.13 -2.61 -0.59
N ASP A 52 11.18 -3.00 0.13
CA ASP A 52 11.05 -3.76 1.38
C ASP A 52 10.25 -2.98 2.46
N THR A 53 10.45 -1.67 2.56
CA THR A 53 9.65 -0.84 3.47
C THR A 53 8.18 -0.80 3.07
N PHE A 54 7.89 -0.65 1.77
CA PHE A 54 6.54 -0.76 1.25
C PHE A 54 5.92 -2.13 1.54
N GLU A 55 6.64 -3.22 1.23
CA GLU A 55 6.21 -4.59 1.47
C GLU A 55 5.77 -4.79 2.93
N LYS A 56 6.60 -4.34 3.89
CA LYS A 56 6.31 -4.45 5.32
C LYS A 56 5.08 -3.65 5.75
N ILE A 57 4.93 -2.41 5.27
CA ILE A 57 3.76 -1.58 5.58
C ILE A 57 2.51 -2.18 4.92
N PHE A 58 2.60 -2.61 3.68
CA PHE A 58 1.51 -3.20 2.92
C PHE A 58 1.01 -4.51 3.54
N VAL A 59 1.91 -5.43 3.90
CA VAL A 59 1.59 -6.65 4.63
C VAL A 59 1.00 -6.32 6.00
N GLY A 60 1.57 -5.34 6.71
CA GLY A 60 1.00 -4.86 7.98
C GLY A 60 -0.44 -4.36 7.83
N LEU A 61 -0.72 -3.55 6.80
CA LEU A 61 -2.06 -3.03 6.51
C LEU A 61 -3.04 -4.17 6.22
N PHE A 62 -2.65 -5.12 5.38
CA PHE A 62 -3.46 -6.31 5.07
C PHE A 62 -3.82 -7.11 6.34
N LEU A 63 -2.83 -7.36 7.21
CA LEU A 63 -3.03 -8.09 8.47
C LEU A 63 -3.84 -7.30 9.50
N ALA A 64 -3.75 -5.97 9.49
CA ALA A 64 -4.50 -5.11 10.41
C ALA A 64 -5.96 -4.95 9.97
N LEU A 65 -6.20 -4.84 8.66
CA LEU A 65 -7.54 -4.76 8.08
C LEU A 65 -8.25 -6.12 8.04
N ASP A 66 -7.50 -7.22 8.04
CA ASP A 66 -8.02 -8.58 7.79
C ASP A 66 -8.83 -8.65 6.47
N ALA A 67 -8.40 -7.87 5.48
CA ALA A 67 -9.09 -7.66 4.23
C ALA A 67 -8.14 -7.12 3.15
N PRO A 68 -8.49 -7.22 1.85
CA PRO A 68 -7.75 -6.54 0.78
C PRO A 68 -7.53 -5.06 1.06
N VAL A 69 -6.31 -4.58 0.87
CA VAL A 69 -5.95 -3.19 1.18
C VAL A 69 -6.53 -2.26 0.12
N PRO A 70 -7.32 -1.24 0.48
CA PRO A 70 -7.79 -0.24 -0.47
C PRO A 70 -6.63 0.48 -1.16
N TYR A 71 -6.75 0.71 -2.47
CA TYR A 71 -5.74 1.49 -3.19
C TYR A 71 -5.64 2.92 -2.63
N ALA A 72 -6.78 3.56 -2.39
CA ALA A 72 -6.89 4.87 -1.77
C ALA A 72 -7.78 4.75 -0.53
N PHE A 73 -7.38 5.41 0.55
CA PHE A 73 -8.06 5.35 1.83
C PHE A 73 -7.92 6.66 2.61
N ARG A 74 -8.82 6.86 3.56
CA ARG A 74 -8.83 8.01 4.47
C ARG A 74 -8.40 7.55 5.86
N THR A 75 -7.41 8.24 6.42
CA THR A 75 -6.91 8.01 7.78
C THR A 75 -7.76 8.75 8.83
N PRO A 76 -7.65 8.43 10.13
CA PRO A 76 -8.50 9.02 11.17
C PRO A 76 -8.39 10.55 11.32
N ASP A 77 -7.29 11.16 10.89
CA ASP A 77 -7.13 12.63 10.79
C ASP A 77 -7.83 13.25 9.57
N GLY A 78 -8.61 12.45 8.82
CA GLY A 78 -9.32 12.87 7.62
C GLY A 78 -8.44 13.01 6.38
N LYS A 79 -7.13 12.76 6.48
CA LYS A 79 -6.23 12.85 5.34
C LYS A 79 -6.43 11.67 4.39
N ILE A 80 -6.32 11.94 3.10
CA ILE A 80 -6.38 10.89 2.08
C ILE A 80 -4.96 10.46 1.73
N ARG A 81 -4.82 9.14 1.56
CA ARG A 81 -3.59 8.42 1.27
C ARG A 81 -3.85 7.38 0.20
N SER A 82 -2.80 6.97 -0.51
CA SER A 82 -2.89 5.84 -1.45
C SER A 82 -1.63 5.01 -1.48
N LEU A 83 -1.75 3.76 -1.92
CA LEU A 83 -0.60 2.91 -2.20
C LEU A 83 0.27 3.57 -3.28
N ASP A 84 1.59 3.49 -3.12
CA ASP A 84 2.52 4.04 -4.09
C ASP A 84 2.54 3.20 -5.37
N ALA A 85 2.21 3.83 -6.51
CA ALA A 85 2.16 3.17 -7.81
C ALA A 85 3.54 2.64 -8.24
N GLY A 86 4.63 3.31 -7.87
CA GLY A 86 5.99 2.85 -8.12
C GLY A 86 6.28 1.53 -7.42
N CYS A 87 5.97 1.43 -6.12
CA CYS A 87 6.14 0.20 -5.35
C CYS A 87 5.23 -0.93 -5.83
N MET A 88 3.96 -0.63 -6.13
CA MET A 88 3.04 -1.64 -6.69
C MET A 88 3.54 -2.18 -8.03
N LYS A 89 4.02 -1.30 -8.92
CA LYS A 89 4.66 -1.67 -10.19
C LYS A 89 5.83 -2.64 -9.97
N MET A 90 6.68 -2.39 -8.97
CA MET A 90 7.81 -3.28 -8.69
C MET A 90 7.37 -4.69 -8.29
N LEU A 91 6.34 -4.80 -7.44
CA LEU A 91 5.90 -6.10 -6.91
C LEU A 91 5.04 -6.90 -7.90
N VAL A 92 4.18 -6.25 -8.68
CA VAL A 92 3.34 -6.95 -9.67
C VAL A 92 4.16 -7.50 -10.84
N ASN A 93 5.30 -6.89 -11.16
CA ASN A 93 6.19 -7.35 -12.23
C ASN A 93 7.26 -8.35 -11.76
N ARG A 94 7.24 -8.78 -10.48
CA ARG A 94 8.07 -9.93 -10.05
C ARG A 94 7.57 -11.22 -10.69
N ASN A 95 8.42 -12.24 -10.73
CA ASN A 95 8.07 -13.56 -11.26
C ASN A 95 8.33 -14.65 -10.20
N PRO A 96 7.28 -15.24 -9.59
CA PRO A 96 5.86 -14.91 -9.80
C PRO A 96 5.47 -13.51 -9.25
N PRO A 97 4.36 -12.90 -9.73
CA PRO A 97 3.86 -11.63 -9.20
C PRO A 97 3.56 -11.70 -7.72
N GLU A 98 3.92 -10.65 -6.98
CA GLU A 98 3.74 -10.62 -5.53
C GLU A 98 2.49 -9.88 -5.06
N LEU A 99 1.76 -9.27 -5.99
CA LEU A 99 0.49 -8.59 -5.76
C LEU A 99 -0.59 -9.13 -6.68
N GLN A 100 -1.82 -9.12 -6.18
CA GLN A 100 -3.04 -9.35 -6.94
C GLN A 100 -3.93 -8.10 -6.84
N PHE A 101 -4.52 -7.69 -7.96
CA PHE A 101 -5.38 -6.50 -8.03
C PHE A 101 -6.83 -6.90 -8.18
N ASN A 102 -7.68 -6.36 -7.31
CA ASN A 102 -9.13 -6.37 -7.51
C ASN A 102 -9.53 -5.06 -8.19
N LEU A 103 -10.23 -5.19 -9.32
CA LEU A 103 -10.60 -4.04 -10.14
C LEU A 103 -12.00 -3.54 -9.76
N GLY A 104 -12.15 -2.23 -9.73
CA GLY A 104 -13.44 -1.56 -9.59
C GLY A 104 -14.04 -1.20 -10.94
N SER A 105 -14.93 -0.21 -10.93
CA SER A 105 -15.50 0.37 -12.15
C SER A 105 -14.41 0.82 -13.13
N GLU A 106 -14.67 0.66 -14.43
CA GLU A 106 -13.80 1.13 -15.52
C GLU A 106 -12.37 0.54 -15.51
N GLY A 107 -12.17 -0.58 -14.82
CA GLY A 107 -10.89 -1.32 -14.79
C GLY A 107 -9.83 -0.74 -13.85
N PHE A 108 -10.15 0.28 -13.06
CA PHE A 108 -9.21 0.86 -12.10
C PHE A 108 -8.96 -0.06 -10.91
N ILE A 109 -7.74 -0.08 -10.39
CA ILE A 109 -7.39 -0.82 -9.18
C ILE A 109 -8.22 -0.29 -8.01
N SER A 110 -8.88 -1.20 -7.31
CA SER A 110 -9.71 -0.87 -6.16
C SER A 110 -9.10 -1.32 -4.85
N THR A 111 -8.73 -2.59 -4.76
CA THR A 111 -8.01 -3.13 -3.63
C THR A 111 -6.86 -4.00 -4.13
N VAL A 112 -5.88 -4.19 -3.26
CA VAL A 112 -4.66 -4.95 -3.54
C VAL A 112 -4.48 -6.00 -2.47
N VAL A 113 -4.12 -7.22 -2.89
CA VAL A 113 -3.90 -8.37 -2.01
C VAL A 113 -2.44 -8.82 -2.17
N PRO A 114 -1.71 -9.07 -1.07
CA PRO A 114 -0.39 -9.70 -1.15
C PRO A 114 -0.54 -11.15 -1.62
N SER A 115 0.37 -11.61 -2.47
CA SER A 115 0.49 -13.04 -2.77
C SER A 115 0.87 -13.85 -1.52
N ASP A 116 0.61 -15.15 -1.54
CA ASP A 116 1.06 -16.07 -0.49
C ASP A 116 2.59 -16.05 -0.33
N ALA A 117 3.34 -15.89 -1.43
CA ALA A 117 4.80 -15.78 -1.38
C ALA A 117 5.26 -14.55 -0.59
N LEU A 118 4.61 -13.40 -0.79
CA LEU A 118 4.89 -12.17 -0.06
C LEU A 118 4.46 -12.29 1.41
N LEU A 119 3.29 -12.87 1.70
CA LEU A 119 2.85 -13.12 3.07
C LEU A 119 3.81 -14.04 3.82
N ASN A 120 4.21 -15.15 3.19
CA ASN A 120 5.10 -16.15 3.78
C ASN A 120 6.51 -15.60 4.04
N ARG A 121 7.01 -14.69 3.19
CA ARG A 121 8.30 -14.00 3.41
C ARG A 121 8.35 -13.32 4.79
N TYR A 122 7.22 -12.78 5.25
CA TYR A 122 7.13 -12.03 6.50
C TYR A 122 6.40 -12.77 7.62
N VAL A 123 6.15 -14.08 7.50
CA VAL A 123 5.36 -14.86 8.47
C VAL A 123 5.84 -14.71 9.92
N LEU A 124 7.16 -14.76 10.13
CA LEU A 124 7.75 -14.61 11.47
C LEU A 124 7.62 -13.19 12.03
N LEU A 125 7.23 -12.22 11.21
CA LEU A 125 7.06 -10.82 11.55
C LEU A 125 5.60 -10.38 11.55
N HIS A 126 4.62 -11.23 11.22
CA HIS A 126 3.21 -10.86 11.08
C HIS A 126 2.67 -10.08 12.28
N SER A 127 2.84 -10.61 13.50
CA SER A 127 2.37 -9.92 14.72
C SER A 127 3.01 -8.55 14.90
N LYS A 128 4.30 -8.41 14.58
CA LYS A 128 5.03 -7.15 14.69
C LYS A 128 4.58 -6.14 13.62
N LEU A 129 4.35 -6.59 12.40
CA LEU A 129 3.89 -5.74 11.30
C LEU A 129 2.46 -5.26 11.54
N ARG A 130 1.57 -6.13 12.02
CA ARG A 130 0.20 -5.78 12.42
C ARG A 130 0.20 -4.77 13.55
N ALA A 131 0.93 -5.03 14.63
CA ALA A 131 1.04 -4.11 15.77
C ALA A 131 1.54 -2.72 15.33
N ARG A 132 2.55 -2.67 14.45
CA ARG A 132 3.05 -1.39 13.91
C ARG A 132 1.98 -0.55 13.20
N ILE A 133 0.96 -1.16 12.60
CA ILE A 133 -0.17 -0.44 12.01
C ILE A 133 -1.20 -0.06 13.07
N VAL A 134 -1.59 -1.01 13.92
CA VAL A 134 -2.64 -0.80 14.93
C VAL A 134 -2.22 0.26 15.95
N ASP A 135 -0.94 0.26 16.33
CA ASP A 135 -0.36 1.16 17.33
C ASP A 135 0.24 2.42 16.69
N ALA A 136 0.01 2.66 15.39
CA ALA A 136 0.52 3.84 14.71
C ALA A 136 -0.16 5.10 15.25
N GLU A 137 0.64 6.11 15.59
CA GLU A 137 0.17 7.41 16.04
C GLU A 137 0.05 8.41 14.88
N PRO A 138 -0.76 9.47 15.01
CA PRO A 138 -0.79 10.55 14.03
C PRO A 138 0.61 11.14 13.86
N SER A 139 1.06 11.30 12.63
CA SER A 139 2.28 12.05 12.32
C SER A 139 1.95 13.40 11.68
N ASP A 140 2.79 14.39 11.98
CA ASP A 140 2.70 15.75 11.43
C ASP A 140 3.04 15.86 9.93
N ASP A 141 3.21 14.70 9.28
CA ASP A 141 3.59 14.51 7.88
C ASP A 141 2.51 14.89 6.84
#